data_AF-A0A435IZC1-F1
#
_entry.id   AF-A0A435IZC1-F1
#
_cell.length_a   1.000
_cell.length_b   1.000
_cell.length_c   1.000
_cell.angle_alpha   90.00
_cell.angle_beta   90.00
_cell.angle_gamma   90.00
#
_symmetry.space_group_name_H-M   'P 1'
#
loop_
_entity.id
_entity.type
_entity.pdbx_description
1 polymer ?
#
loop_
_entity_poly.entity_id
_entity_poly.type
_entity_poly.pdbx_seq_one_letter_code
_entity_poly.pdbx_strand_id
1 'polypeptide(L)'
;MTVAPRLQPREATAPQLVNVLHSPKRVRVKFGGRTIADSRNVLVLRSNHFLPIYFFPPSAVDPSVLKPSLHREPHPVGGETAYWDIDSGDRRSANAAWSFVSPPDENLAPLAGRIAFTWKAVDQWFEEEEEVFVHARDPYARIDVLQSSSHLQIWFDGEPIADSHRPVLLFETHLPTRFYLPAEDIRLERLTASVTTTRCPYKGIASYWSGLLSDGSVRPDIAWSYRDPIEEMPKIKGLIAFYPQAVDRIHLDGEPVA
;
A
#
# COMPACT_ATOMS: atom_id res chain seq x y z
N MET A 1 -18.57 6.23 -6.69
CA MET A 1 -17.12 6.05 -6.58
C MET A 1 -16.78 4.72 -7.22
N THR A 2 -16.33 4.72 -8.47
CA THR A 2 -15.77 3.53 -9.11
C THR A 2 -14.46 3.19 -8.43
N VAL A 3 -14.32 1.94 -7.99
CA VAL A 3 -13.09 1.47 -7.35
C VAL A 3 -12.10 1.21 -8.48
N ALA A 4 -10.97 1.93 -8.50
CA ALA A 4 -9.89 1.66 -9.45
C ALA A 4 -9.52 0.17 -9.45
N PRO A 5 -9.19 -0.42 -10.61
CA PRO A 5 -8.83 -1.83 -10.69
C PRO A 5 -7.76 -2.21 -9.66
N ARG A 6 -7.99 -3.28 -8.88
CA ARG A 6 -6.99 -3.76 -7.92
C ARG A 6 -5.86 -4.48 -8.63
N LEU A 7 -4.64 -4.25 -8.17
CA LEU A 7 -3.47 -4.98 -8.63
C LEU A 7 -3.48 -6.40 -8.06
N GLN A 8 -3.21 -7.39 -8.89
CA GLN A 8 -3.01 -8.77 -8.45
C GLN A 8 -1.53 -8.96 -8.05
N PRO A 9 -1.22 -9.40 -6.82
CA PRO A 9 0.14 -9.72 -6.42
C PRO A 9 0.68 -10.93 -7.18
N ARG A 10 1.98 -10.91 -7.54
CA ARG A 10 2.72 -12.04 -8.12
C ARG A 10 2.74 -13.26 -7.21
N GLU A 11 2.75 -13.04 -5.91
CA GLU A 11 2.85 -14.10 -4.90
C GLU A 11 1.49 -14.54 -4.33
N ALA A 12 0.36 -14.17 -4.96
CA ALA A 12 -0.96 -14.49 -4.42
C ALA A 12 -1.22 -16.01 -4.23
N THR A 13 -0.52 -16.85 -5.01
CA THR A 13 -0.59 -18.33 -4.93
C THR A 13 0.68 -18.95 -4.37
N ALA A 14 1.69 -18.14 -4.01
CA ALA A 14 2.92 -18.65 -3.41
C ALA A 14 2.64 -19.20 -2.00
N PRO A 15 3.49 -20.09 -1.47
CA PRO A 15 3.43 -20.45 -0.07
C PRO A 15 3.51 -19.21 0.84
N GLN A 16 2.73 -19.20 1.91
CA GLN A 16 2.72 -18.09 2.85
C GLN A 16 4.05 -18.04 3.59
N LEU A 17 4.73 -16.89 3.52
CA LEU A 17 5.92 -16.59 4.30
C LEU A 17 5.54 -15.65 5.43
N VAL A 18 5.88 -16.01 6.66
CA VAL A 18 5.63 -15.21 7.87
C VAL A 18 6.94 -15.01 8.61
N ASN A 19 7.26 -13.76 8.92
CA ASN A 19 8.46 -13.41 9.67
C ASN A 19 8.11 -12.41 10.78
N VAL A 20 8.80 -12.54 11.91
CA VAL A 20 8.81 -11.54 12.98
C VAL A 20 10.18 -10.88 13.00
N LEU A 21 10.21 -9.56 12.81
CA LEU A 21 11.44 -8.78 12.69
C LEU A 21 11.47 -7.67 13.72
N HIS A 22 12.65 -7.29 14.18
CA HIS A 22 12.82 -6.01 14.85
C HIS A 22 12.79 -4.88 13.83
N SER A 23 11.98 -3.85 14.09
CA SER A 23 12.11 -2.59 13.37
C SER A 23 13.36 -1.86 13.86
N PRO A 24 14.26 -1.42 12.97
CA PRO A 24 15.38 -0.56 13.36
C PRO A 24 14.95 0.88 13.65
N LYS A 25 13.70 1.24 13.31
CA LYS A 25 13.15 2.59 13.40
C LYS A 25 12.39 2.80 14.70
N ARG A 26 12.40 4.03 15.21
CA ARG A 26 11.39 4.50 16.18
C ARG A 26 10.04 4.54 15.48
N VAL A 27 9.01 3.95 16.08
CA VAL A 27 7.64 4.05 15.58
C VAL A 27 6.80 4.77 16.61
N ARG A 28 5.92 5.67 16.16
CA ARG A 28 4.98 6.40 17.03
C ARG A 28 3.57 6.35 16.49
N VAL A 29 2.61 6.31 17.40
CA VAL A 29 1.17 6.32 17.10
C VAL A 29 0.52 7.50 17.80
N LYS A 30 -0.29 8.27 17.07
CA LYS A 30 -1.08 9.37 17.65
C LYS A 30 -2.58 9.08 17.59
N PHE A 31 -3.27 9.49 18.64
CA PHE A 31 -4.73 9.49 18.73
C PHE A 31 -5.20 10.66 19.60
N GLY A 32 -6.23 11.39 19.16
CA GLY A 32 -6.73 12.57 19.86
C GLY A 32 -5.67 13.66 20.00
N GLY A 33 -4.78 13.81 19.02
CA GLY A 33 -3.69 14.78 19.04
C GLY A 33 -2.52 14.44 19.97
N ARG A 34 -2.57 13.31 20.70
CA ARG A 34 -1.54 12.86 21.64
C ARG A 34 -0.81 11.63 21.11
N THR A 35 0.47 11.50 21.45
CA THR A 35 1.20 10.23 21.23
C THR A 35 0.75 9.21 22.25
N ILE A 36 0.18 8.09 21.79
CA ILE A 36 -0.32 7.00 22.64
C ILE A 36 0.59 5.77 22.66
N ALA A 37 1.53 5.69 21.70
CA ALA A 37 2.59 4.70 21.70
C ALA A 37 3.87 5.26 21.06
N ASP A 38 5.03 4.95 21.63
CA ASP A 38 6.33 5.45 21.18
C ASP A 38 7.46 4.48 21.55
N SER A 39 8.11 3.87 20.57
CA SER A 39 9.15 2.87 20.86
C SER A 39 10.17 2.69 19.76
N ARG A 40 11.41 2.34 20.15
CA ARG A 40 12.42 1.72 19.29
C ARG A 40 12.45 0.19 19.37
N ASN A 41 11.77 -0.39 20.36
CA ASN A 41 11.64 -1.84 20.53
C ASN A 41 10.34 -2.34 19.89
N VAL A 42 10.17 -2.11 18.59
CA VAL A 42 8.97 -2.51 17.85
C VAL A 42 9.26 -3.79 17.07
N LEU A 43 8.36 -4.76 17.18
CA LEU A 43 8.37 -5.94 16.31
C LEU A 43 7.45 -5.71 15.11
N VAL A 44 7.81 -6.27 13.98
CA VAL A 44 7.03 -6.25 12.73
C VAL A 44 6.64 -7.67 12.42
N LEU A 45 5.34 -7.96 12.44
CA LEU A 45 4.80 -9.18 11.83
C LEU A 45 4.62 -8.91 10.35
N ARG A 46 5.31 -9.67 9.51
CA ARG A 46 5.33 -9.48 8.06
C ARG A 46 4.90 -10.75 7.35
N SER A 47 4.13 -10.60 6.27
CA SER A 47 3.84 -11.68 5.33
C SER A 47 3.79 -11.20 3.88
N ASN A 48 3.94 -12.12 2.93
CA ASN A 48 3.67 -11.85 1.51
C ASN A 48 2.16 -11.85 1.21
N HIS A 49 1.31 -12.29 2.14
CA HIS A 49 -0.14 -12.38 1.95
C HIS A 49 -0.94 -11.31 2.71
N PHE A 50 -0.31 -10.54 3.60
CA PHE A 50 -0.94 -9.43 4.32
C PHE A 50 0.05 -8.31 4.65
N LEU A 51 -0.46 -7.11 4.87
CA LEU A 51 0.35 -5.91 5.13
C LEU A 51 1.08 -6.01 6.49
N PRO A 52 2.30 -5.45 6.63
CA PRO A 52 3.03 -5.50 7.88
C PRO A 52 2.25 -4.91 9.07
N ILE A 53 2.48 -5.46 10.26
CA ILE A 53 1.82 -5.04 11.49
C ILE A 53 2.88 -4.72 12.54
N TYR A 54 2.84 -3.50 13.10
CA TYR A 54 3.71 -3.09 14.19
C TYR A 54 3.17 -3.57 15.55
N PHE A 55 4.06 -4.12 16.37
CA PHE A 55 3.79 -4.59 17.73
C PHE A 55 4.69 -3.87 18.73
N PHE A 56 4.07 -3.07 19.58
CA PHE A 56 4.71 -2.30 20.64
C PHE A 56 4.80 -3.14 21.93
N PRO A 57 5.88 -2.99 22.71
CA PRO A 57 5.92 -3.55 24.05
C PRO A 57 4.90 -2.78 24.93
N PRO A 58 4.22 -3.43 25.89
CA PRO A 58 3.24 -2.76 26.75
C PRO A 58 3.77 -1.52 27.46
N SER A 59 5.05 -1.52 27.84
CA SER A 59 5.72 -0.38 28.50
C SER A 59 5.84 0.88 27.63
N ALA A 60 5.64 0.76 26.32
CA ALA A 60 5.71 1.87 25.38
C ALA A 60 4.33 2.40 24.96
N VAL A 61 3.24 1.82 25.49
CA VAL A 61 1.87 2.23 25.21
C VAL A 61 1.31 2.91 26.44
N ASP A 62 0.63 4.05 26.27
CA ASP A 62 -0.08 4.73 27.37
C ASP A 62 -1.25 3.83 27.84
N PRO A 63 -1.19 3.22 29.03
CA PRO A 63 -2.23 2.31 29.48
C PRO A 63 -3.53 3.04 29.83
N SER A 64 -3.49 4.37 30.06
CA SER A 64 -4.66 5.14 30.46
C SER A 64 -5.72 5.22 29.35
N VAL A 65 -5.28 5.11 28.09
CA VAL A 65 -6.17 5.16 26.91
C VAL A 65 -6.78 3.81 26.55
N LEU A 66 -6.26 2.70 27.06
CA LEU A 66 -6.76 1.36 26.72
C LEU A 66 -7.95 0.98 27.61
N LYS A 67 -9.10 0.68 27.00
CA LYS A 67 -10.28 0.14 27.70
C LYS A 67 -10.56 -1.27 27.20
N PRO A 68 -10.59 -2.31 28.06
CA PRO A 68 -10.84 -3.68 27.63
C PRO A 68 -12.13 -3.80 26.80
N SER A 69 -12.04 -4.51 25.69
CA SER A 69 -13.19 -4.84 24.85
C SER A 69 -13.60 -6.31 25.03
N LEU A 70 -14.88 -6.60 24.83
CA LEU A 70 -15.40 -7.98 24.75
C LEU A 70 -15.23 -8.59 23.35
N HIS A 71 -14.81 -7.79 22.36
CA HIS A 71 -14.58 -8.27 21.01
C HIS A 71 -13.44 -9.30 20.97
N ARG A 72 -13.64 -10.37 20.21
CA ARG A 72 -12.68 -11.44 19.98
C ARG A 72 -12.77 -11.83 18.52
N GLU A 73 -11.65 -11.79 17.83
CA GLU A 73 -11.53 -12.23 16.44
C GLU A 73 -10.13 -12.81 16.26
N PRO A 74 -9.98 -14.13 16.06
CA PRO A 74 -8.66 -14.73 15.93
C PRO A 74 -7.96 -14.23 14.67
N HIS A 75 -6.67 -13.97 14.78
CA HIS A 75 -5.86 -13.63 13.61
C HIS A 75 -5.52 -14.91 12.84
N PRO A 76 -5.60 -14.93 11.50
CA PRO A 76 -5.39 -16.14 10.69
C PRO A 76 -4.07 -16.88 10.96
N VAL A 77 -3.04 -16.12 11.36
CA VAL A 77 -1.70 -16.66 11.63
C VAL A 77 -1.36 -16.69 13.13
N GLY A 78 -1.85 -15.71 13.90
CA GLY A 78 -1.42 -15.52 15.29
C GLY A 78 -2.36 -16.12 16.32
N GLY A 79 -3.49 -16.69 15.89
CA GLY A 79 -4.45 -17.34 16.76
C GLY A 79 -5.24 -16.36 17.61
N GLU A 80 -5.42 -16.69 18.89
CA GLU A 80 -6.27 -15.95 19.83
C GLU A 80 -5.77 -14.53 20.09
N THR A 81 -6.72 -13.59 20.13
CA THR A 81 -6.48 -12.16 20.30
C THR A 81 -7.29 -11.57 21.45
N ALA A 82 -6.72 -10.57 22.10
CA ALA A 82 -7.42 -9.68 23.02
C ALA A 82 -7.51 -8.28 22.40
N TYR A 83 -8.60 -7.57 22.67
CA TYR A 83 -8.87 -6.24 22.11
C TYR A 83 -9.12 -5.19 23.19
N TRP A 84 -8.80 -3.96 22.85
CA TRP A 84 -9.11 -2.76 23.62
C TRP A 84 -9.69 -1.69 22.70
N ASP A 85 -10.62 -0.92 23.24
CA ASP A 85 -10.94 0.40 22.71
C ASP A 85 -9.82 1.37 23.10
N ILE A 86 -9.61 2.38 22.28
CA ILE A 86 -8.78 3.55 22.63
C ILE A 86 -9.72 4.68 23.01
N ASP A 87 -9.53 5.24 24.19
CA ASP A 87 -10.31 6.34 24.74
C ASP A 87 -9.37 7.43 25.29
N SER A 88 -9.33 8.59 24.64
CA SER A 88 -8.53 9.74 25.07
C SER A 88 -9.31 10.73 25.94
N GLY A 89 -10.52 10.38 26.38
CA GLY A 89 -11.48 11.26 27.05
C GLY A 89 -12.36 12.02 26.06
N ASP A 90 -11.75 12.69 25.08
CA ASP A 90 -12.48 13.49 24.08
C ASP A 90 -12.97 12.65 22.89
N ARG A 91 -12.28 11.53 22.61
CA ARG A 91 -12.55 10.65 21.47
C ARG A 91 -12.39 9.20 21.90
N ARG A 92 -13.21 8.35 21.30
CA ARG A 92 -13.14 6.89 21.47
C ARG A 92 -13.12 6.20 20.12
N SER A 93 -12.34 5.12 20.03
CA SER A 93 -12.20 4.27 18.86
C SER A 93 -12.33 2.82 19.29
N ALA A 94 -13.40 2.16 18.84
CA ALA A 94 -13.73 0.81 19.29
C ALA A 94 -12.80 -0.24 18.66
N ASN A 95 -12.39 -1.25 19.44
CA ASN A 95 -11.54 -2.37 19.01
C ASN A 95 -10.26 -1.91 18.27
N ALA A 96 -9.70 -0.79 18.72
CA ALA A 96 -8.65 -0.07 18.01
C ALA A 96 -7.24 -0.59 18.34
N ALA A 97 -7.05 -1.21 19.51
CA ALA A 97 -5.80 -1.88 19.87
C ALA A 97 -6.05 -3.37 20.14
N TRP A 98 -5.05 -4.20 19.90
CA TRP A 98 -5.14 -5.65 20.09
C TRP A 98 -3.78 -6.31 20.34
N SER A 99 -3.79 -7.54 20.83
CA SER A 99 -2.60 -8.34 21.14
C SER A 99 -2.88 -9.81 20.87
N PHE A 100 -1.84 -10.58 20.54
CA PHE A 100 -1.94 -12.03 20.66
C PHE A 100 -1.92 -12.45 22.13
N VAL A 101 -2.76 -13.42 22.47
CA VAL A 101 -2.83 -14.01 23.82
C VAL A 101 -1.79 -15.10 23.97
N SER A 102 -1.90 -16.14 23.14
CA SER A 102 -0.99 -17.28 23.13
C SER A 102 -0.84 -17.78 21.69
N PRO A 103 0.07 -17.18 20.89
CA PRO A 103 0.34 -17.64 19.54
C PRO A 103 0.70 -19.13 19.53
N PRO A 104 0.11 -19.95 18.64
CA PRO A 104 0.40 -21.38 18.59
C PRO A 104 1.77 -21.70 17.94
N ASP A 105 2.31 -20.78 17.15
CA ASP A 105 3.64 -20.89 16.52
C ASP A 105 4.71 -20.24 17.40
N GLU A 106 5.75 -21.00 17.73
CA GLU A 106 6.88 -20.52 18.55
C GLU A 106 7.60 -19.31 17.92
N ASN A 107 7.61 -19.20 16.59
CA ASN A 107 8.17 -18.04 15.89
C ASN A 107 7.39 -16.74 16.16
N LEU A 108 6.12 -16.86 16.58
CA LEU A 108 5.26 -15.74 16.93
C LEU A 108 5.24 -15.47 18.43
N ALA A 109 5.82 -16.34 19.26
CA ALA A 109 5.88 -16.16 20.71
C ALA A 109 6.41 -14.78 21.15
N PRO A 110 7.41 -14.15 20.48
CA PRO A 110 7.85 -12.79 20.82
C PRO A 110 6.78 -11.70 20.70
N LEU A 111 5.67 -11.96 20.00
CA LEU A 111 4.54 -11.05 19.83
C LEU A 111 3.48 -11.21 20.93
N ALA A 112 3.52 -12.28 21.73
CA ALA A 112 2.56 -12.50 22.80
C ALA A 112 2.57 -11.33 23.80
N GLY A 113 1.40 -10.80 24.11
CA GLY A 113 1.24 -9.65 25.02
C GLY A 113 1.73 -8.30 24.47
N ARG A 114 2.27 -8.22 23.25
CA ARG A 114 2.60 -6.94 22.60
C ARG A 114 1.37 -6.33 21.96
N ILE A 115 1.29 -5.01 21.97
CA ILE A 115 0.12 -4.26 21.50
C ILE A 115 0.32 -3.81 20.06
N ALA A 116 -0.60 -4.19 19.18
CA ALA A 116 -0.78 -3.65 17.84
C ALA A 116 -1.98 -2.71 17.82
N PHE A 117 -2.05 -1.86 16.79
CA PHE A 117 -3.19 -0.98 16.56
C PHE A 117 -3.76 -1.19 15.17
N THR A 118 -5.09 -1.18 15.06
CA THR A 118 -5.78 -1.18 13.77
C THR A 118 -5.47 0.12 13.05
N TRP A 119 -4.87 0.05 11.87
CA TRP A 119 -4.25 1.21 11.22
C TRP A 119 -5.18 2.43 11.10
N LYS A 120 -6.43 2.21 10.66
CA LYS A 120 -7.44 3.26 10.45
C LYS A 120 -8.18 3.68 11.73
N ALA A 121 -7.94 2.99 12.84
CA ALA A 121 -8.60 3.26 14.13
C ALA A 121 -7.82 4.29 14.97
N VAL A 122 -6.62 4.66 14.53
CA VAL A 122 -5.79 5.72 15.11
C VAL A 122 -5.56 6.83 14.08
N ASP A 123 -5.09 8.00 14.52
CA ASP A 123 -5.08 9.19 13.67
C ASP A 123 -3.85 9.28 12.77
N GLN A 124 -2.65 9.03 13.32
CA GLN A 124 -1.39 9.19 12.59
C GLN A 124 -0.34 8.17 13.05
N TRP A 125 0.53 7.81 12.11
CA TRP A 125 1.67 6.92 12.32
C TRP A 125 2.95 7.62 11.88
N PHE A 126 4.03 7.41 12.62
CA PHE A 126 5.33 7.95 12.25
C PHE A 126 6.40 6.87 12.32
N GLU A 127 7.27 6.85 11.32
CA GLU A 127 8.57 6.16 11.36
C GLU A 127 9.66 7.23 11.47
N GLU A 128 10.40 7.20 12.58
CA GLU A 128 11.19 8.37 13.02
C GLU A 128 10.30 9.62 13.02
N GLU A 129 10.68 10.69 12.31
CA GLU A 129 9.91 11.94 12.21
C GLU A 129 9.00 12.03 10.96
N GLU A 130 9.04 11.02 10.10
CA GLU A 130 8.26 10.99 8.86
C GLU A 130 6.89 10.33 9.09
N GLU A 131 5.82 10.96 8.60
CA GLU A 131 4.48 10.36 8.66
C GLU A 131 4.40 9.17 7.69
N VAL A 132 3.94 8.03 8.19
CA VAL A 132 3.57 6.88 7.38
C VAL A 132 2.06 6.83 7.26
N PHE A 133 1.57 6.67 6.03
CA PHE A 133 0.15 6.69 5.73
C PHE A 133 -0.28 5.42 5.01
N VAL A 134 -1.59 5.15 5.01
CA VAL A 134 -2.24 3.96 4.39
C VAL A 134 -1.95 2.63 5.08
N HIS A 135 -0.68 2.26 5.28
CA HIS A 135 -0.26 1.07 6.03
C HIS A 135 1.23 1.11 6.39
N ALA A 136 1.68 0.21 7.28
CA ALA A 136 3.09 0.05 7.64
C ALA A 136 3.96 -0.32 6.42
N ARG A 137 5.18 0.18 6.36
CA ARG A 137 6.14 -0.17 5.30
C ARG A 137 6.74 -1.56 5.57
N ASP A 138 6.83 -2.41 4.53
CA ASP A 138 7.49 -3.72 4.59
C ASP A 138 9.00 -3.48 4.57
N PRO A 139 9.75 -3.97 5.57
CA PRO A 139 11.22 -3.88 5.60
C PRO A 139 11.92 -4.47 4.38
N TYR A 140 11.25 -5.35 3.63
CA TYR A 140 11.76 -5.97 2.40
C TYR A 140 11.09 -5.44 1.12
N ALA A 141 10.26 -4.40 1.22
CA ALA A 141 9.78 -3.70 0.03
C ALA A 141 10.98 -3.07 -0.68
N ARG A 142 11.11 -3.40 -1.96
CA ARG A 142 12.09 -2.83 -2.87
C ARG A 142 11.34 -2.31 -4.08
N ILE A 143 11.69 -1.10 -4.50
CA ILE A 143 11.18 -0.47 -5.71
C ILE A 143 12.38 -0.05 -6.54
N ASP A 144 12.58 -0.72 -7.68
CA ASP A 144 13.56 -0.32 -8.67
C ASP A 144 12.84 0.42 -9.80
N VAL A 145 13.35 1.61 -10.15
CA VAL A 145 12.80 2.44 -11.22
C VAL A 145 13.90 2.69 -12.26
N LEU A 146 13.74 2.06 -13.42
CA LEU A 146 14.77 1.97 -14.46
C LEU A 146 14.25 2.52 -15.79
N GLN A 147 15.02 3.44 -16.39
CA GLN A 147 14.79 3.85 -17.77
C GLN A 147 15.09 2.67 -18.70
N SER A 148 14.23 2.42 -19.67
CA SER A 148 14.44 1.41 -20.70
C SER A 148 14.38 2.03 -22.10
N SER A 149 14.98 1.32 -23.06
CA SER A 149 14.82 1.54 -24.50
C SER A 149 13.90 0.52 -25.18
N SER A 150 13.27 -0.36 -24.40
CA SER A 150 12.25 -1.30 -24.90
C SER A 150 11.10 -0.56 -25.58
N HIS A 151 10.53 -1.19 -26.60
CA HIS A 151 9.35 -0.68 -27.29
C HIS A 151 8.09 -1.11 -26.54
N LEU A 152 7.38 -0.16 -25.94
CA LEU A 152 6.10 -0.41 -25.29
C LEU A 152 4.96 0.13 -26.14
N GLN A 153 3.97 -0.72 -26.39
CA GLN A 153 2.75 -0.35 -27.12
C GLN A 153 1.52 -0.73 -26.30
N ILE A 154 0.52 0.15 -26.26
CA ILE A 154 -0.73 -0.03 -25.51
C ILE A 154 -1.90 0.27 -26.43
N TRP A 155 -2.92 -0.59 -26.41
CA TRP A 155 -4.14 -0.42 -27.20
C TRP A 155 -5.36 -0.29 -26.30
N PHE A 156 -6.28 0.58 -26.69
CA PHE A 156 -7.53 0.82 -25.99
C PHE A 156 -8.63 1.14 -27.03
N ASP A 157 -9.75 0.43 -26.95
CA ASP A 157 -10.84 0.50 -27.92
C ASP A 157 -10.39 0.16 -29.36
N GLY A 158 -9.60 -0.91 -29.50
CA GLY A 158 -9.11 -1.41 -30.79
C GLY A 158 -7.92 -0.64 -31.38
N GLU A 159 -7.64 0.58 -30.92
CA GLU A 159 -6.59 1.46 -31.47
C GLU A 159 -5.40 1.66 -30.51
N PRO A 160 -4.19 1.96 -31.03
CA PRO A 160 -3.06 2.34 -30.18
C PRO A 160 -3.33 3.63 -29.41
N ILE A 161 -3.23 3.58 -28.08
CA ILE A 161 -3.31 4.75 -27.18
C ILE A 161 -1.93 5.22 -26.72
N ALA A 162 -0.92 4.35 -26.74
CA ALA A 162 0.46 4.72 -26.44
C ALA A 162 1.46 3.90 -27.27
N ASP A 163 2.57 4.54 -27.66
CA ASP A 163 3.70 3.94 -28.37
C ASP A 163 4.99 4.64 -27.93
N SER A 164 5.88 3.94 -27.23
CA SER A 164 7.06 4.53 -26.58
C SER A 164 8.30 3.65 -26.74
N HIS A 165 9.44 4.28 -27.04
CA HIS A 165 10.77 3.68 -27.00
C HIS A 165 11.62 4.16 -25.80
N ARG A 166 10.97 4.79 -24.82
CA ARG A 166 11.61 5.35 -23.63
C ARG A 166 10.78 5.13 -22.35
N PRO A 167 10.16 3.95 -22.14
CA PRO A 167 9.39 3.71 -20.94
C PRO A 167 10.30 3.67 -19.70
N VAL A 168 9.74 4.07 -18.57
CA VAL A 168 10.32 3.84 -17.24
C VAL A 168 9.66 2.60 -16.64
N LEU A 169 10.45 1.56 -16.40
CA LEU A 169 9.99 0.31 -15.80
C LEU A 169 10.16 0.38 -14.29
N LEU A 170 9.05 0.16 -13.58
CA LEU A 170 9.01 0.07 -12.13
C LEU A 170 8.79 -1.39 -11.73
N PHE A 171 9.74 -1.91 -10.95
CA PHE A 171 9.70 -3.23 -10.34
C PHE A 171 9.47 -3.04 -8.85
N GLU A 172 8.39 -3.63 -8.32
CA GLU A 172 8.04 -3.53 -6.92
C GLU A 172 7.85 -4.93 -6.35
N THR A 173 8.40 -5.18 -5.15
CA THR A 173 8.25 -6.46 -4.46
C THR A 173 6.79 -6.89 -4.47
N HIS A 174 6.55 -8.15 -4.86
CA HIS A 174 5.22 -8.79 -4.97
C HIS A 174 4.29 -8.27 -6.06
N LEU A 175 4.63 -7.24 -6.83
CA LEU A 175 3.73 -6.68 -7.83
C LEU A 175 4.25 -6.89 -9.27
N PRO A 176 3.34 -7.02 -10.26
CA PRO A 176 3.74 -7.03 -11.66
C PRO A 176 4.38 -5.70 -12.07
N THR A 177 5.28 -5.76 -13.04
CA THR A 177 6.02 -4.60 -13.56
C THR A 177 5.04 -3.53 -14.03
N ARG A 178 5.38 -2.26 -13.78
CA ARG A 178 4.63 -1.11 -14.28
C ARG A 178 5.47 -0.34 -15.27
N PHE A 179 4.84 0.05 -16.36
CA PHE A 179 5.47 0.86 -17.39
C PHE A 179 4.89 2.27 -17.28
N TYR A 180 5.76 3.18 -16.91
CA TYR A 180 5.47 4.60 -16.83
C TYR A 180 5.96 5.25 -18.12
N LEU A 181 5.06 5.93 -18.79
CA LEU A 181 5.30 6.57 -20.07
C LEU A 181 5.30 8.09 -19.90
N PRO A 182 6.16 8.80 -20.65
CA PRO A 182 6.06 10.24 -20.75
C PRO A 182 4.80 10.60 -21.54
N ALA A 183 4.22 11.77 -21.24
CA ALA A 183 2.93 12.18 -21.79
C ALA A 183 2.96 12.32 -23.33
N GLU A 184 4.13 12.63 -23.90
CA GLU A 184 4.31 12.83 -25.34
C GLU A 184 4.20 11.52 -26.14
N ASP A 185 4.31 10.37 -25.47
CA ASP A 185 4.20 9.05 -26.08
C ASP A 185 2.77 8.47 -25.94
N ILE A 186 1.82 9.27 -25.44
CA ILE A 186 0.43 8.90 -25.17
C ILE A 186 -0.52 9.82 -25.95
N ARG A 187 -1.57 9.25 -26.53
CA ARG A 187 -2.72 9.98 -27.09
C ARG A 187 -3.60 10.56 -25.98
N LEU A 188 -3.18 11.66 -25.38
CA LEU A 188 -3.87 12.30 -24.25
C LEU A 188 -5.28 12.77 -24.60
N GLU A 189 -5.58 13.05 -25.87
CA GLU A 189 -6.93 13.37 -26.35
C GLU A 189 -7.93 12.22 -26.15
N ARG A 190 -7.43 11.00 -25.91
CA ARG A 190 -8.23 9.81 -25.57
C ARG A 190 -8.39 9.61 -24.07
N LEU A 191 -7.88 10.52 -23.25
CA LEU A 191 -7.96 10.48 -21.80
C LEU A 191 -8.69 11.73 -21.25
N THR A 192 -9.43 11.54 -20.18
CA THR A 192 -10.02 12.62 -19.39
C THR A 192 -9.65 12.48 -17.92
N ALA A 193 -9.35 13.59 -17.25
CA ALA A 193 -8.94 13.57 -15.85
C ALA A 193 -10.08 13.05 -14.96
N SER A 194 -9.75 12.13 -14.06
CA SER A 194 -10.66 11.61 -13.06
C SER A 194 -10.51 12.37 -11.74
N VAL A 195 -11.60 12.46 -10.99
CA VAL A 195 -11.57 12.96 -9.59
C VAL A 195 -11.00 11.91 -8.63
N THR A 196 -10.84 10.66 -9.08
CA THR A 196 -10.29 9.58 -8.27
C THR A 196 -8.85 9.87 -7.89
N THR A 197 -8.53 9.65 -6.62
CA THR A 197 -7.16 9.64 -6.09
C THR A 197 -6.96 8.48 -5.14
N THR A 198 -5.74 7.94 -5.10
CA THR A 198 -5.35 6.92 -4.11
C THR A 198 -4.01 7.29 -3.49
N ARG A 199 -3.67 6.66 -2.37
CA ARG A 199 -2.43 6.90 -1.64
C ARG A 199 -1.64 5.60 -1.53
N CYS A 200 -0.32 5.69 -1.70
CA CYS A 200 0.63 4.59 -1.54
C CYS A 200 1.76 5.03 -0.59
N PRO A 201 2.10 4.27 0.46
CA PRO A 201 3.14 4.66 1.41
C PRO A 201 4.54 4.77 0.81
N TYR A 202 4.75 4.23 -0.39
CA TYR A 202 6.03 4.21 -1.10
C TYR A 202 6.11 5.16 -2.30
N LYS A 203 5.00 5.77 -2.72
CA LYS A 203 4.96 6.56 -3.96
C LYS A 203 4.22 7.89 -3.82
N GLY A 204 3.39 8.06 -2.79
CA GLY A 204 2.62 9.29 -2.59
C GLY A 204 1.18 9.17 -3.08
N ILE A 205 0.66 10.25 -3.67
CA ILE A 205 -0.74 10.37 -4.10
C ILE A 205 -0.82 10.12 -5.61
N ALA A 206 -1.57 9.09 -6.02
CA ALA A 206 -1.88 8.84 -7.42
C ALA A 206 -3.12 9.62 -7.86
N SER A 207 -3.06 10.18 -9.06
CA SER A 207 -4.18 10.79 -9.79
C SER A 207 -4.53 9.93 -10.99
N TYR A 208 -5.80 9.91 -11.40
CA TYR A 208 -6.30 8.95 -12.39
C TYR A 208 -6.82 9.63 -13.66
N TRP A 209 -6.81 8.85 -14.75
CA TRP A 209 -7.34 9.21 -16.06
C TRP A 209 -8.33 8.15 -16.51
N SER A 210 -9.47 8.58 -17.03
CA SER A 210 -10.48 7.73 -17.65
C SER A 210 -10.33 7.75 -19.17
N GLY A 211 -10.60 6.63 -19.84
CA GLY A 211 -10.46 6.50 -21.29
C GLY A 211 -11.74 6.87 -22.02
N LEU A 212 -11.61 7.63 -23.10
CA LEU A 212 -12.70 7.97 -24.03
C LEU A 212 -12.83 6.88 -25.11
N LEU A 213 -14.02 6.30 -25.20
CA LEU A 213 -14.39 5.29 -26.19
C LEU A 213 -14.91 5.98 -27.47
N SER A 214 -14.82 5.28 -28.60
CA SER A 214 -15.22 5.79 -29.92
C SER A 214 -16.72 6.05 -30.02
N ASP A 215 -17.52 5.41 -29.18
CA ASP A 215 -18.97 5.64 -29.05
C ASP A 215 -19.31 6.87 -28.17
N GLY A 216 -18.30 7.58 -27.66
CA GLY A 216 -18.45 8.74 -26.78
C GLY A 216 -18.61 8.40 -25.30
N SER A 217 -18.67 7.13 -24.93
CA SER A 217 -18.72 6.71 -23.53
C SER A 217 -17.33 6.75 -22.85
N VAL A 218 -17.31 6.64 -21.53
CA VAL A 218 -16.08 6.74 -20.72
C VAL A 218 -15.84 5.44 -19.97
N ARG A 219 -14.64 4.86 -20.12
CA ARG A 219 -14.15 3.81 -19.22
C ARG A 219 -13.39 4.45 -18.06
N PRO A 220 -13.87 4.30 -16.81
CA PRO A 220 -13.27 4.99 -15.67
C PRO A 220 -11.88 4.45 -15.33
N ASP A 221 -10.98 5.36 -14.92
CA ASP A 221 -9.74 5.07 -14.20
C ASP A 221 -8.82 4.02 -14.87
N ILE A 222 -8.64 4.09 -16.20
CA ILE A 222 -7.80 3.15 -16.96
C ILE A 222 -6.30 3.40 -16.78
N ALA A 223 -5.92 4.61 -16.38
CA ALA A 223 -4.55 5.04 -16.19
C ALA A 223 -4.38 5.85 -14.91
N TRP A 224 -3.16 5.90 -14.39
CA TRP A 224 -2.80 6.72 -13.23
C TRP A 224 -1.44 7.38 -13.41
N SER A 225 -1.18 8.40 -12.60
CA SER A 225 0.08 9.11 -12.53
C SER A 225 0.36 9.56 -11.09
N TYR A 226 1.63 9.55 -10.71
CA TYR A 226 2.10 10.27 -9.53
C TYR A 226 2.60 11.65 -9.99
N ARG A 227 1.72 12.65 -9.97
CA ARG A 227 2.04 14.02 -10.40
C ARG A 227 3.11 14.66 -9.52
N ASP A 228 3.03 14.39 -8.23
CA ASP A 228 4.01 14.80 -7.23
C ASP A 228 4.25 13.61 -6.27
N PRO A 229 5.14 12.67 -6.66
CA PRO A 229 5.47 11.53 -5.82
C PRO A 229 6.26 11.98 -4.58
N ILE A 230 6.42 11.07 -3.62
CA ILE A 230 7.37 11.29 -2.51
C ILE A 230 8.80 11.45 -3.04
N GLU A 231 9.66 12.07 -2.24
CA GLU A 231 11.03 12.46 -2.62
C GLU A 231 11.89 11.26 -3.05
N GLU A 232 11.60 10.07 -2.55
CA GLU A 232 12.31 8.84 -2.91
C GLU A 232 11.96 8.32 -4.31
N MET A 233 10.86 8.79 -4.92
CA MET A 233 10.35 8.32 -6.22
C MET A 233 10.34 9.39 -7.33
N PRO A 234 11.43 10.16 -7.56
CA PRO A 234 11.42 11.26 -8.52
C PRO A 234 11.29 10.79 -9.97
N LYS A 235 11.76 9.57 -10.27
CA LYS A 235 11.82 9.02 -11.63
C LYS A 235 10.46 8.71 -12.26
N ILE A 236 9.39 8.63 -11.47
CA ILE A 236 8.03 8.42 -11.99
C ILE A 236 7.18 9.69 -11.96
N LYS A 237 7.78 10.84 -11.59
CA LYS A 237 7.06 12.12 -11.45
C LYS A 237 6.43 12.52 -12.78
N GLY A 238 5.11 12.70 -12.77
CA GLY A 238 4.32 13.13 -13.93
C GLY A 238 4.14 12.08 -15.03
N LEU A 239 4.80 10.92 -14.94
CA LEU A 239 4.63 9.84 -15.92
C LEU A 239 3.29 9.13 -15.71
N ILE A 240 2.79 8.50 -16.76
CA ILE A 240 1.48 7.85 -16.79
C ILE A 240 1.66 6.34 -17.00
N ALA A 241 0.95 5.54 -16.21
CA ALA A 241 0.88 4.08 -16.36
C ALA A 241 -0.57 3.63 -16.57
N PHE A 242 -0.76 2.50 -17.25
CA PHE A 242 -2.08 1.94 -17.57
C PHE A 242 -2.31 0.63 -16.80
N TYR A 243 -3.57 0.35 -16.45
CA TYR A 243 -3.96 -0.94 -15.87
C TYR A 243 -4.08 -1.97 -16.98
N PRO A 244 -3.31 -3.08 -16.95
CA PRO A 244 -3.42 -4.14 -17.96
C PRO A 244 -4.86 -4.65 -18.16
N GLN A 245 -5.63 -4.73 -17.08
CA GLN A 245 -7.02 -5.18 -17.08
C GLN A 245 -8.05 -4.13 -17.55
N ALA A 246 -7.63 -2.88 -17.76
CA ALA A 246 -8.51 -1.78 -18.17
C ALA A 246 -8.33 -1.37 -19.64
N VAL A 247 -7.24 -1.81 -20.26
CA VAL A 247 -6.90 -1.63 -21.67
C VAL A 247 -7.05 -2.96 -22.42
N ASP A 248 -6.97 -2.94 -23.75
CA ASP A 248 -7.22 -4.14 -24.54
C ASP A 248 -6.00 -5.07 -24.58
N ARG A 249 -4.81 -4.48 -24.66
CA ARG A 249 -3.52 -5.19 -24.64
C ARG A 249 -2.35 -4.24 -24.40
N ILE A 250 -1.29 -4.78 -23.83
CA ILE A 250 0.01 -4.13 -23.65
C ILE A 250 1.07 -5.07 -24.23
N HIS A 251 1.90 -4.57 -25.14
CA HIS A 251 3.03 -5.31 -25.68
C HIS A 251 4.34 -4.62 -25.28
N LEU A 252 5.35 -5.42 -24.91
CA LEU A 252 6.72 -5.01 -24.65
C LEU A 252 7.63 -5.75 -25.63
N ASP A 253 8.36 -5.02 -26.45
CA ASP A 253 9.25 -5.56 -27.49
C ASP A 253 8.53 -6.55 -28.43
N GLY A 254 7.27 -6.25 -28.75
CA GLY A 254 6.40 -7.06 -29.60
C GLY A 254 5.63 -8.17 -28.89
N GLU A 255 6.00 -8.50 -27.65
CA GLU A 255 5.41 -9.60 -26.88
C GLU A 255 4.32 -9.13 -25.91
N PRO A 256 3.21 -9.87 -25.74
CA PRO A 256 2.18 -9.52 -24.76
C PRO A 256 2.70 -9.52 -23.32
N VAL A 257 2.30 -8.53 -22.52
CA VAL A 257 2.56 -8.48 -21.08
C VAL A 257 1.35 -8.96 -20.28
N ALA A 258 1.59 -9.84 -19.31
CA ALA A 258 0.59 -10.36 -18.37
C ALA A 258 0.28 -9.42 -17.20
#